data_AF-A0A0F9L2F6-F1
#
_entry.id   AF-A0A0F9L2F6-F1
#
_cell.length_a   1.000
_cell.length_b   1.000
_cell.length_c   1.000
_cell.angle_alpha   90.00
_cell.angle_beta   90.00
_cell.angle_gamma   90.00
#
_symmetry.space_group_name_H-M   'P 1'
#
loop_
_entity.id
_entity.type
_entity.pdbx_description
1 polymer ?
#
loop_
_entity_poly.entity_id
_entity_poly.type
_entity_poly.pdbx_seq_one_letter_code
_entity_poly.pdbx_strand_id
1 'polypeptide(L)'
;MNWMNILLMIFLVTTFLVGNSMYERDLVLKDFQGVEHVTSKLDWNLTYDLLEPSSKDDIISSRIHNIVYKFADFLGYSAFEVTKTGIEFGYENPQYNYEFAFTLLKWLIIIMILSALVPLFIPVVALITIIGMGINNLFKKLRKRKDGK
;
A
#
# COMPACT_ATOMS: atom_id res chain seq x y z
N MET A 1 6.30 -7.91 -0.62
CA MET A 1 5.44 -6.79 -0.19
C MET A 1 4.02 -7.33 -0.10
N ASN A 2 3.35 -7.22 1.04
CA ASN A 2 1.97 -7.72 1.15
C ASN A 2 1.01 -6.77 0.40
N TRP A 3 -0.08 -7.27 -0.17
CA TRP A 3 -1.10 -6.50 -0.87
C TRP A 3 -1.63 -5.31 -0.04
N MET A 4 -1.72 -5.50 1.28
CA MET A 4 -2.08 -4.44 2.23
C MET A 4 -1.16 -3.21 2.12
N ASN A 5 0.16 -3.43 2.00
CA ASN A 5 1.13 -2.34 1.93
C ASN A 5 1.04 -1.59 0.59
N ILE A 6 0.69 -2.30 -0.49
CA ILE A 6 0.48 -1.69 -1.81
C ILE A 6 -0.75 -0.78 -1.75
N LEU A 7 -1.86 -1.26 -1.18
CA LEU A 7 -3.08 -0.47 -1.04
C LEU A 7 -2.84 0.77 -0.17
N LEU A 8 -2.12 0.64 0.94
CA LEU A 8 -1.74 1.77 1.79
C LEU A 8 -0.87 2.79 1.05
N MET A 9 0.11 2.35 0.26
CA MET A 9 0.93 3.27 -0.52
C MET A 9 0.12 3.98 -1.61
N ILE A 10 -0.75 3.28 -2.32
CA ILE A 10 -1.63 3.89 -3.33
C ILE A 10 -2.52 4.94 -2.66
N PHE A 11 -3.14 4.60 -1.53
CA PHE A 11 -3.96 5.51 -0.74
C PHE A 11 -3.19 6.78 -0.37
N LEU A 12 -2.01 6.66 0.22
CA LEU A 12 -1.18 7.82 0.58
C LEU A 12 -0.84 8.68 -0.64
N VAL A 13 -0.36 8.07 -1.73
CA VAL A 13 -0.03 8.81 -2.97
C VAL A 13 -1.25 9.55 -3.51
N THR A 14 -2.44 8.93 -3.49
CA THR A 14 -3.66 9.61 -3.96
C THR A 14 -4.03 10.80 -3.08
N THR A 15 -3.91 10.71 -1.76
CA THR A 15 -4.20 11.84 -0.86
C THR A 15 -3.23 13.01 -1.09
N PHE A 16 -1.95 12.72 -1.35
CA PHE A 16 -0.95 13.74 -1.66
C PHE A 16 -1.24 14.44 -3.00
N LEU A 17 -1.65 13.67 -4.00
CA LEU A 17 -2.03 14.19 -5.32
C LEU A 17 -3.23 15.13 -5.25
N VAL A 18 -4.23 14.82 -4.42
CA VAL A 18 -5.38 15.70 -4.19
C VAL A 18 -4.90 17.04 -3.62
N GLY A 19 -3.99 17.02 -2.64
CA GLY A 19 -3.37 18.23 -2.09
C GLY A 19 -2.66 19.08 -3.13
N ASN A 20 -1.81 18.45 -3.94
CA ASN A 20 -1.09 19.15 -5.01
C ASN A 20 -2.05 19.74 -6.06
N SER A 21 -3.09 18.99 -6.43
CA SER A 21 -4.14 19.48 -7.34
C SER A 21 -4.87 20.71 -6.81
N MET A 22 -5.11 20.77 -5.49
CA MET A 22 -5.70 21.94 -4.86
C MET A 22 -4.76 23.13 -4.93
N TYR A 23 -3.47 22.92 -4.69
CA TYR A 23 -2.46 23.98 -4.81
C TYR A 23 -2.38 24.54 -6.23
N GLU A 24 -2.36 23.67 -7.25
CA GLU A 24 -2.39 24.09 -8.66
C GLU A 24 -3.65 24.91 -8.99
N ARG A 25 -4.80 24.52 -8.42
CA ARG A 25 -6.06 25.23 -8.64
C ARG A 25 -6.05 26.62 -7.98
N ASP A 26 -5.53 26.73 -6.76
CA ASP A 26 -5.40 28.01 -6.06
C ASP A 26 -4.43 28.96 -6.81
N LEU A 27 -3.35 28.41 -7.38
CA LEU A 27 -2.44 29.17 -8.27
C LEU A 27 -3.17 29.73 -9.51
N VAL A 28 -4.02 28.93 -10.14
CA VAL A 28 -4.78 29.35 -11.35
C VAL A 28 -5.83 30.40 -10.99
N LEU A 29 -6.54 30.23 -9.87
CA LEU A 29 -7.60 31.13 -9.43
C LEU A 29 -7.07 32.41 -8.78
N LYS A 30 -5.79 32.43 -8.35
CA LYS A 30 -5.16 33.51 -7.56
C LYS A 30 -5.91 33.82 -6.26
N ASP A 31 -6.63 32.83 -5.74
CA ASP A 31 -7.33 32.88 -4.47
C ASP A 31 -6.86 31.71 -3.63
N PHE A 32 -5.97 31.99 -2.67
CA PHE A 32 -5.39 30.98 -1.81
C PHE A 32 -6.29 30.83 -0.59
N GLN A 33 -7.22 29.88 -0.65
CA GLN A 33 -8.11 29.59 0.47
C GLN A 33 -7.43 28.66 1.48
N GLY A 34 -6.30 28.04 1.10
CA GLY A 34 -5.58 27.08 1.93
C GLY A 34 -6.33 25.75 2.05
N VAL A 35 -5.62 24.70 2.44
CA VAL A 35 -6.23 23.37 2.58
C VAL A 35 -7.20 23.30 3.75
N GLU A 36 -6.96 24.11 4.78
CA GLU A 36 -7.75 24.15 6.01
C GLU A 36 -9.25 24.36 5.75
N HIS A 37 -9.63 25.13 4.73
CA HIS A 37 -11.04 25.33 4.40
C HIS A 37 -11.75 24.06 3.90
N VAL A 38 -11.00 23.12 3.33
CA VAL A 38 -11.51 21.85 2.80
C VAL A 38 -11.32 20.74 3.83
N THR A 39 -10.17 20.67 4.51
CA THR A 39 -9.91 19.66 5.55
C THR A 39 -10.75 19.87 6.80
N SER A 40 -11.09 21.10 7.16
CA SER A 40 -12.01 21.39 8.28
C SER A 40 -13.44 20.91 8.04
N LYS A 41 -13.86 20.72 6.78
CA LYS A 41 -15.18 20.16 6.42
C LYS A 41 -15.20 18.64 6.43
N LEU A 42 -14.04 18.00 6.44
CA LEU A 42 -13.89 16.55 6.54
C LEU A 42 -13.89 16.13 8.01
N ASP A 43 -15.02 16.29 8.70
CA ASP A 43 -15.13 15.82 10.09
C ASP A 43 -15.73 14.41 10.13
N TRP A 44 -15.06 13.50 10.83
CA TRP A 44 -15.59 12.17 11.09
C TRP A 44 -16.27 12.18 12.45
N ASN A 45 -17.59 12.12 12.43
CA ASN A 45 -18.36 11.94 13.64
C ASN A 45 -19.44 10.89 13.37
N LEU A 46 -19.19 9.66 13.79
CA LEU A 46 -20.22 8.63 13.80
C LEU A 46 -21.06 8.83 15.06
N THR A 47 -22.03 9.75 14.98
CA THR A 47 -22.99 9.94 16.07
C THR A 47 -23.94 8.74 16.10
N TYR A 48 -23.57 7.73 16.88
CA TYR A 48 -24.37 6.53 17.07
C TYR A 48 -24.75 6.41 18.54
N ASP A 49 -26.03 6.18 18.80
CA ASP A 49 -26.52 5.91 20.13
C ASP A 49 -26.07 4.50 20.55
N LEU A 50 -25.23 4.42 21.59
CA LEU A 50 -24.79 3.14 22.12
C LEU A 50 -26.00 2.35 22.62
N LEU A 51 -26.06 1.05 22.30
CA LEU A 51 -27.14 0.20 22.76
C LEU A 51 -27.04 0.00 24.27
N GLU A 52 -28.04 0.49 25.00
CA GLU A 52 -28.25 0.11 26.40
C GLU A 52 -28.87 -1.29 26.47
N PRO A 53 -28.35 -2.19 27.32
CA PRO A 53 -28.89 -3.54 27.43
C PRO A 53 -30.28 -3.51 28.05
N SER A 54 -31.27 -4.07 27.34
CA SER A 54 -32.67 -4.17 27.80
C SER A 54 -32.90 -5.37 28.75
N SER A 55 -31.99 -6.34 28.79
CA SER A 55 -32.07 -7.52 29.65
C SER A 55 -30.68 -8.00 30.11
N LYS A 56 -30.62 -8.87 31.14
CA LYS A 56 -29.36 -9.45 31.62
C LYS A 56 -28.68 -10.35 30.59
N ASP A 57 -29.46 -11.01 29.74
CA ASP A 57 -28.95 -11.90 28.70
C ASP A 57 -28.38 -11.11 27.51
N ASP A 58 -28.84 -9.86 27.31
CA ASP A 58 -28.36 -8.97 26.24
C ASP A 58 -27.10 -8.18 26.59
N ILE A 59 -26.66 -8.18 27.85
CA ILE A 59 -25.49 -7.41 28.32
C ILE A 59 -24.24 -7.71 27.50
N ILE A 60 -23.99 -8.98 27.18
CA ILE A 60 -22.80 -9.39 26.43
C ILE A 60 -22.90 -8.92 24.98
N SER A 61 -24.07 -9.08 24.36
CA SER A 61 -24.34 -8.67 22.98
C SER A 61 -24.18 -7.16 22.81
N SER A 62 -24.81 -6.35 23.67
CA SER A 62 -24.70 -4.90 23.65
C SER A 62 -23.26 -4.42 23.88
N ARG A 63 -22.49 -5.09 24.74
CA ARG A 63 -21.06 -4.77 24.94
C ARG A 63 -20.22 -5.07 23.71
N ILE A 64 -20.38 -6.23 23.08
CA ILE A 64 -19.64 -6.59 21.86
C ILE A 64 -19.98 -5.61 20.74
N HIS A 65 -21.26 -5.29 20.57
CA HIS A 65 -21.71 -4.27 19.62
C HIS A 65 -20.99 -2.95 19.90
N ASN A 66 -21.10 -2.40 21.11
CA ASN A 66 -20.48 -1.12 21.47
C ASN A 66 -18.94 -1.13 21.28
N ILE A 67 -18.25 -2.26 21.50
CA ILE A 67 -16.81 -2.39 21.22
C ILE A 67 -16.52 -2.30 19.72
N VAL A 68 -17.26 -3.06 18.89
CA VAL A 68 -17.09 -3.05 17.43
C VAL A 68 -17.34 -1.64 16.88
N TYR A 69 -18.34 -0.94 17.38
CA TYR A 69 -18.63 0.43 16.97
C TYR A 69 -17.52 1.41 17.35
N LYS A 70 -17.04 1.36 18.60
CA LYS A 70 -15.90 2.20 19.02
C LYS A 70 -14.64 1.91 18.21
N PHE A 71 -14.42 0.64 17.85
CA PHE A 71 -13.30 0.27 16.99
C PHE A 71 -13.47 0.79 15.56
N ALA A 72 -14.67 0.69 14.98
CA ALA A 72 -14.97 1.24 13.67
C ALA A 72 -14.84 2.77 13.65
N ASP A 73 -15.28 3.45 14.72
CA ASP A 73 -15.15 4.89 14.87
C ASP A 73 -13.67 5.31 14.95
N PHE A 74 -12.86 4.60 15.74
CA PHE A 74 -11.41 4.80 15.78
C PHE A 74 -10.74 4.62 14.41
N LEU A 75 -11.11 3.56 13.67
CA LEU A 75 -10.57 3.31 12.33
C LEU A 75 -10.99 4.40 11.34
N GLY A 76 -12.26 4.83 11.39
CA GLY A 76 -12.77 5.91 10.56
C GLY A 76 -12.06 7.23 10.84
N TYR A 77 -12.02 7.64 12.11
CA TYR A 77 -11.30 8.83 12.54
C TYR A 77 -9.83 8.81 12.08
N SER A 78 -9.14 7.69 12.31
CA SER A 78 -7.74 7.54 11.88
C SER A 78 -7.57 7.66 10.37
N ALA A 79 -8.46 7.06 9.57
CA ALA A 79 -8.42 7.16 8.12
C ALA A 79 -8.65 8.58 7.61
N PHE A 80 -9.57 9.32 8.25
CA PHE A 80 -9.84 10.73 7.92
C PHE A 80 -8.66 11.62 8.27
N GLU A 81 -8.05 11.45 9.46
CA GLU A 81 -6.86 12.22 9.84
C GLU A 81 -5.67 11.94 8.91
N VAL A 82 -5.40 10.67 8.56
CA VAL A 82 -4.37 10.33 7.57
C VAL A 82 -4.67 10.98 6.21
N THR A 83 -5.93 11.03 5.81
CA THR A 83 -6.36 11.70 4.56
C THR A 83 -6.08 13.20 4.61
N LYS A 84 -6.50 13.88 5.69
CA LYS A 84 -6.27 15.32 5.86
C LYS A 84 -4.79 15.65 5.84
N THR A 85 -4.00 14.97 6.67
CA THR A 85 -2.55 15.18 6.73
C THR A 85 -1.90 14.89 5.37
N GLY A 86 -2.38 13.89 4.63
CA GLY A 86 -1.86 13.62 3.30
C GLY A 86 -2.17 14.73 2.29
N ILE A 87 -3.39 15.25 2.29
CA ILE A 87 -3.78 16.38 1.43
C ILE A 87 -2.96 17.62 1.81
N GLU A 88 -2.83 17.94 3.10
CA GLU A 88 -2.03 19.06 3.60
C GLU A 88 -0.57 18.94 3.17
N PHE A 89 0.03 17.77 3.37
CA PHE A 89 1.40 17.49 2.93
C PHE A 89 1.57 17.70 1.42
N GLY A 90 0.65 17.19 0.61
CA GLY A 90 0.70 17.32 -0.85
C GLY A 90 0.55 18.76 -1.34
N TYR A 91 -0.25 19.57 -0.64
CA TYR A 91 -0.43 20.99 -0.94
C TYR A 91 0.80 21.82 -0.54
N GLU A 92 1.41 21.55 0.62
CA GLU A 92 2.60 22.24 1.10
C GLU A 92 3.86 21.88 0.31
N ASN A 93 3.87 20.73 -0.35
CA ASN A 93 5.02 20.19 -1.08
C ASN A 93 4.70 20.00 -2.58
N PRO A 94 4.40 21.08 -3.32
CA PRO A 94 3.96 20.99 -4.71
C PRO A 94 5.04 20.44 -5.66
N GLN A 95 6.31 20.41 -5.23
CA GLN A 95 7.40 19.74 -5.95
C GLN A 95 7.12 18.25 -6.23
N TYR A 96 6.27 17.61 -5.41
CA TYR A 96 5.80 16.24 -5.64
C TYR A 96 4.56 16.24 -6.54
N ASN A 97 4.70 16.83 -7.72
CA ASN A 97 3.64 17.00 -8.70
C ASN A 97 3.15 15.67 -9.31
N TYR A 98 2.11 15.77 -10.14
CA TYR A 98 1.54 14.63 -10.86
C TYR A 98 2.58 13.81 -11.62
N GLU A 99 3.60 14.46 -12.19
CA GLU A 99 4.68 13.79 -12.93
C GLU A 99 5.56 12.95 -12.01
N PHE A 100 5.93 13.47 -10.83
CA PHE A 100 6.64 12.73 -9.81
C PHE A 100 5.82 11.53 -9.29
N ALA A 101 4.55 11.75 -8.95
CA ALA A 101 3.68 10.71 -8.44
C ALA A 101 3.42 9.60 -9.47
N PHE A 102 3.22 9.96 -10.75
CA PHE A 102 3.03 9.00 -11.83
C PHE A 102 4.32 8.22 -12.11
N THR A 103 5.48 8.87 -12.00
CA THR A 103 6.78 8.21 -12.09
C THR A 103 6.96 7.20 -10.95
N LEU A 104 6.64 7.61 -9.72
CA LEU A 104 6.70 6.73 -8.54
C LEU A 104 5.72 5.54 -8.67
N LEU A 105 4.50 5.78 -9.15
CA LEU A 105 3.52 4.72 -9.42
C LEU A 105 4.00 3.74 -10.51
N LYS A 106 4.58 4.24 -11.60
CA LYS A 106 5.20 3.40 -12.64
C LYS A 106 6.28 2.51 -12.05
N TRP A 107 7.19 3.07 -11.24
CA TRP A 107 8.25 2.29 -10.60
C TRP A 107 7.69 1.24 -9.63
N LEU A 108 6.65 1.56 -8.86
CA LEU A 108 5.97 0.59 -8.00
C LEU A 108 5.37 -0.57 -8.79
N ILE A 109 4.71 -0.31 -9.91
CA ILE A 109 4.15 -1.35 -10.79
C ILE A 109 5.28 -2.22 -11.37
N ILE A 110 6.37 -1.62 -11.83
CA ILE A 110 7.54 -2.35 -12.34
C ILE A 110 8.11 -3.27 -11.25
N ILE A 111 8.32 -2.76 -10.04
CA ILE A 111 8.82 -3.54 -8.91
C ILE A 111 7.86 -4.69 -8.57
N MET A 112 6.54 -4.46 -8.62
CA MET A 112 5.53 -5.51 -8.44
C MET A 112 5.68 -6.61 -9.48
N ILE A 113 5.75 -6.26 -10.76
CA ILE A 113 5.89 -7.23 -11.85
C ILE A 113 7.19 -8.02 -11.68
N LEU A 114 8.32 -7.33 -11.44
CA LEU A 114 9.61 -7.98 -11.21
C LEU A 114 9.55 -8.93 -10.01
N SER A 115 8.93 -8.52 -8.90
CA SER A 115 8.78 -9.37 -7.72
C SER A 115 7.93 -10.62 -7.97
N ALA A 116 6.89 -10.51 -8.80
CA ALA A 116 6.07 -11.64 -9.23
C ALA A 116 6.78 -12.57 -10.21
N LEU A 117 7.77 -12.06 -10.95
CA LEU A 117 8.62 -12.85 -11.84
C LEU A 117 9.74 -13.59 -11.10
N VAL A 118 10.18 -13.14 -9.92
CA VAL A 118 11.26 -13.80 -9.14
C VAL A 118 11.01 -15.31 -8.93
N PRO A 119 9.82 -15.78 -8.53
CA PRO A 119 9.53 -17.20 -8.40
C PRO A 119 9.69 -18.01 -9.70
N LEU A 120 9.50 -17.38 -10.87
CA LEU A 120 9.68 -18.03 -12.18
C LEU A 120 11.17 -18.25 -12.52
N PHE A 121 12.09 -17.51 -11.91
CA PHE A 121 13.53 -17.73 -12.10
C PHE A 121 14.05 -18.96 -11.34
N ILE A 122 13.39 -19.36 -10.24
CA ILE A 122 13.77 -20.53 -9.43
C ILE A 122 13.86 -21.81 -10.29
N PRO A 123 12.83 -22.21 -11.05
CA PRO A 123 12.92 -23.40 -11.90
C PRO A 123 13.98 -23.27 -13.00
N VAL A 124 14.21 -22.07 -13.54
CA VAL A 124 15.25 -21.83 -14.55
C VAL A 124 16.66 -22.08 -13.97
N VAL A 125 16.94 -21.55 -12.79
CA VAL A 125 18.22 -21.77 -12.09
C VAL A 125 18.40 -23.25 -11.71
N ALA A 126 17.34 -23.92 -11.29
CA ALA A 126 17.35 -25.35 -11.01
C ALA A 126 17.68 -26.17 -12.29
N LEU A 127 17.13 -25.78 -13.44
CA LEU A 127 17.39 -26.44 -14.72
C LEU A 127 18.85 -26.28 -15.15
N ILE A 128 19.41 -25.06 -15.02
CA ILE A 128 20.82 -24.77 -15.34
C ILE A 128 21.76 -25.60 -14.45
N THR A 129 21.45 -25.70 -13.14
CA THR A 129 22.26 -26.50 -12.22
C THR A 129 22.20 -28.00 -12.52
N ILE A 130 21.03 -28.54 -12.86
CA ILE A 130 20.88 -29.94 -13.29
C ILE A 130 21.68 -30.21 -14.58
N ILE A 131 21.59 -29.33 -15.58
CA ILE A 131 22.37 -29.44 -16.82
C ILE A 131 23.88 -29.40 -16.51
N GLY A 132 24.32 -28.46 -15.69
CA GLY A 132 25.72 -28.33 -15.28
C GLY A 132 26.24 -29.58 -14.55
N MET A 133 25.44 -30.15 -13.65
CA MET A 133 25.78 -31.42 -12.98
C MET A 133 25.85 -32.59 -13.98
N GLY A 134 24.92 -32.66 -14.93
CA GLY A 134 24.90 -33.67 -15.98
C GLY A 134 26.17 -33.63 -16.84
N ILE A 135 26.55 -32.43 -17.30
CA ILE A 135 27.78 -32.20 -18.07
C ILE A 135 29.02 -32.61 -17.25
N ASN A 136 29.11 -32.17 -15.99
CA ASN A 136 30.25 -32.48 -15.12
C ASN A 136 30.40 -34.00 -14.87
N ASN A 137 29.29 -34.71 -14.66
CA ASN A 137 29.28 -36.16 -14.50
C ASN A 137 29.69 -36.90 -15.79
N LEU A 138 29.27 -36.39 -16.95
CA LEU A 138 29.71 -36.90 -18.25
C LEU A 138 31.23 -36.75 -18.44
N PHE A 139 31.77 -35.56 -18.16
CA PHE A 139 33.22 -35.32 -18.22
C PHE A 139 34.00 -36.22 -17.24
N LYS A 140 33.53 -36.39 -16.00
CA LYS A 140 34.16 -37.32 -15.04
C LYS A 140 34.15 -38.76 -15.55
N LYS A 141 33.05 -39.21 -16.17
CA LYS A 141 32.92 -40.58 -16.71
C LYS A 141 33.84 -40.82 -17.92
N LEU A 142 33.98 -39.82 -18.79
CA LEU A 142 34.90 -39.87 -19.93
C LEU A 142 36.36 -39.88 -19.46
N ARG A 143 36.71 -39.10 -18.44
CA ARG A 143 38.07 -39.05 -17.88
C ARG A 143 38.46 -40.37 -17.19
N LYS A 144 37.58 -40.96 -16.38
CA LYS A 144 37.80 -42.30 -15.79
C LYS A 144 38.00 -43.42 -16.81
N ARG A 145 37.37 -43.33 -17.99
CA ARG A 145 37.60 -44.29 -19.08
C ARG A 145 38.94 -44.09 -19.79
N LYS A 146 39.51 -42.89 -19.73
CA LYS A 146 40.79 -42.54 -20.33
C LYS A 146 41.97 -42.89 -19.42
N ASP A 147 41.77 -42.76 -18.11
CA ASP A 147 42.78 -43.07 -17.07
C ASP A 147 42.73 -44.55 -16.61
N GLY A 148 41.73 -45.32 -17.05
CA GLY A 148 41.54 -46.75 -16.74
C GLY A 148 42.09 -47.73 -17.77
N LYS A 149 43.00 -47.28 -18.63
CA LYS A 149 43.91 -48.07 -19.46
C LYS A 149 45.33 -47.69 -19.09
#